data_AF-A0A7C7KPR1-F1
#
_entry.id   AF-A0A7C7KPR1-F1
#
_cell.length_a   1.000
_cell.length_b   1.000
_cell.length_c   1.000
_cell.angle_alpha   90.00
_cell.angle_beta   90.00
_cell.angle_gamma   90.00
#
_symmetry.space_group_name_H-M   'P 1'
#
loop_
_entity.id
_entity.type
_entity.pdbx_description
1 polymer ?
#
loop_
_entity_poly.entity_id
_entity_poly.type
_entity_poly.pdbx_seq_one_letter_code
_entity_poly.pdbx_strand_id
1 'polypeptide(L)' 'MDIQLAIDLTRQALELAFIILAPPIIANFTVGLIFSILQTSTQINEMTLTFIPKIIATLVALFISAPWA' A
#
# COMPACT_ATOMS: atom_id res chain seq x y z
N MET A 1 22.90 21.65 -16.26
CA MET A 1 21.84 21.35 -15.26
C MET A 1 22.40 21.76 -13.92
N ASP A 2 21.73 22.67 -13.22
CA ASP A 2 22.17 23.08 -11.88
C ASP A 2 21.92 21.95 -10.88
N ILE A 3 22.86 21.70 -9.96
CA ILE A 3 22.75 20.63 -8.96
C ILE A 3 21.54 20.87 -8.05
N GLN A 4 21.20 22.14 -7.79
CA GLN A 4 20.04 22.51 -6.99
C GLN A 4 18.73 22.03 -7.64
N LEU A 5 18.60 22.20 -8.96
CA LEU A 5 17.42 21.76 -9.71
C LEU A 5 17.26 20.23 -9.67
N ALA A 6 18.36 19.48 -9.76
CA ALA A 6 18.33 18.02 -9.66
C ALA A 6 17.86 17.54 -8.27
N ILE A 7 18.29 18.22 -7.21
CA ILE A 7 17.86 17.93 -5.83
C ILE A 7 16.37 18.23 -5.66
N ASP A 8 15.89 19.37 -6.14
CA ASP A 8 14.48 19.76 -6.03
C ASP A 8 13.55 18.82 -6.79
N LEU A 9 13.92 18.41 -8.01
CA LEU A 9 13.16 17.42 -8.77
C LEU A 9 13.10 16.06 -8.07
N THR A 10 14.22 15.64 -7.47
CA THR A 10 14.27 14.37 -6.73
C THR A 10 13.37 14.43 -5.50
N ARG A 11 13.38 15.55 -4.77
CA ARG A 11 12.48 15.77 -3.63
C ARG A 11 11.01 15.69 -4.06
N GLN A 12 10.62 16.41 -5.11
CA GLN A 12 9.24 16.38 -5.60
C GLN A 12 8.82 14.99 -6.07
N ALA A 13 9.70 14.27 -6.76
CA ALA A 13 9.44 12.90 -7.18
C ALA A 13 9.23 11.96 -5.99
N LEU A 14 10.02 12.11 -4.92
CA LEU A 14 9.85 11.32 -3.68
C LEU A 14 8.57 11.68 -2.94
N GLU A 15 8.20 12.96 -2.87
CA GLU A 15 6.96 13.42 -2.24
C GLU A 15 5.74 12.84 -2.99
N LEU A 16 5.74 12.90 -4.32
CA LEU A 16 4.70 12.28 -5.15
C LEU A 16 4.63 10.76 -4.96
N ALA A 17 5.78 10.08 -5.02
CA ALA A 17 5.83 8.63 -4.82
C ALA A 17 5.26 8.23 -3.44
N PHE A 18 5.55 9.01 -2.40
CA PHE A 18 5.04 8.76 -1.06
C PHE A 18 3.51 8.90 -0.98
N ILE A 19 2.96 9.96 -1.58
CA ILE A 19 1.50 10.20 -1.61
C ILE A 19 0.76 9.10 -2.38
N ILE A 20 1.32 8.65 -3.51
CA ILE A 20 0.73 7.59 -4.33
C ILE A 20 0.76 6.24 -3.60
N LEU A 21 1.86 5.94 -2.88
CA LEU A 21 2.02 4.68 -2.16
C LEU A 21 1.33 4.64 -0.80
N ALA A 22 0.98 5.78 -0.21
CA ALA A 22 0.38 5.81 1.13
C ALA A 22 -0.97 5.05 1.23
N PRO A 23 -1.97 5.25 0.33
CA PRO A 23 -3.24 4.53 0.37
C PRO A 23 -3.11 2.99 0.29
N PRO A 24 -2.39 2.40 -0.69
CA PRO A 24 -2.27 0.94 -0.77
C PRO A 24 -1.48 0.36 0.40
N ILE A 25 -0.47 1.06 0.94
CA ILE A 25 0.28 0.60 2.12
C ILE A 25 -0.66 0.52 3.34
N ILE A 26 -1.46 1.55 3.59
CA ILE A 26 -2.40 1.57 4.72
C ILE A 26 -3.42 0.44 4.59
N ALA A 27 -4.03 0.28 3.40
CA ALA A 27 -5.00 -0.78 3.17
C ALA A 27 -4.41 -2.18 3.36
N ASN A 28 -3.21 -2.43 2.80
CA ASN A 28 -2.52 -3.71 2.94
C ASN A 28 -2.11 -3.99 4.39
N PHE A 29 -1.70 -2.97 5.14
CA PHE A 29 -1.38 -3.08 6.56
C PHE A 29 -2.62 -3.45 7.39
N THR A 30 -3.72 -2.72 7.24
CA THR A 30 -4.97 -2.98 7.97
C THR A 30 -5.49 -4.39 7.69
N VAL A 31 -5.56 -4.79 6.42
CA VAL A 31 -6.04 -6.13 6.04
C VAL A 31 -5.06 -7.21 6.48
N GLY A 32 -3.76 -6.98 6.36
CA GLY A 32 -2.74 -7.90 6.86
C GLY A 32 -2.85 -8.16 8.36
N LEU A 33 -3.11 -7.12 9.16
CA LEU A 33 -3.32 -7.26 10.61
C LEU A 33 -4.59 -8.03 10.94
N ILE A 34 -5.73 -7.66 10.33
CA ILE A 34 -7.02 -8.30 10.59
C ILE A 34 -6.93 -9.80 10.29
N PHE A 35 -6.40 -10.16 9.12
CA PHE A 35 -6.31 -11.56 8.72
C PHE A 35 -5.25 -12.34 9.51
N SER A 36 -4.15 -11.70 9.95
CA SER A 36 -3.15 -12.36 10.82
C SER A 36 -3.77 -12.79 12.17
N ILE A 37 -4.61 -11.93 12.75
CA ILE A 37 -5.33 -12.25 14.00
C ILE A 37 -6.34 -13.37 13.75
N LEU A 38 -7.11 -13.31 12.66
CA LEU A 38 -8.08 -14.35 12.32
C LEU A 38 -7.40 -15.71 12.10
N GLN A 39 -6.32 -15.76 11.33
CA GLN A 39 -5.56 -17.00 11.08
C GLN A 39 -5.02 -17.61 12.37
N THR A 40 -4.51 -16.77 13.28
CA THR A 40 -4.02 -17.21 14.59
C THR A 40 -5.17 -17.71 15.47
N SER A 41 -6.31 -17.00 15.49
CA SER A 41 -7.46 -17.33 16.32
C SER A 41 -8.16 -18.60 15.88
N THR A 42 -8.24 -18.89 14.58
CA THR A 42 -8.89 -20.10 14.04
C THR A 42 -7.90 -21.24 13.84
N GLN A 43 -6.61 -21.03 14.09
CA GLN A 43 -5.52 -21.98 13.82
C GLN A 43 -5.41 -22.41 12.35
N ILE A 44 -5.91 -21.59 11.41
CA ILE A 44 -5.85 -21.87 9.97
C ILE A 44 -4.74 -21.01 9.37
N ASN A 45 -3.57 -21.61 9.15
CA ASN A 45 -2.41 -20.95 8.53
C ASN A 45 -2.28 -21.32 7.05
N GLU A 46 -3.35 -21.06 6.30
CA GLU A 46 -3.38 -21.23 4.85
C GLU A 46 -2.91 -19.93 4.18
N MET A 47 -1.87 -20.02 3.35
CA MET A 47 -1.27 -18.86 2.68
C MET A 47 -2.27 -18.15 1.75
N THR A 48 -3.23 -18.89 1.20
CA THR A 48 -4.26 -18.36 0.28
C THR A 48 -5.25 -17.42 0.98
N LEU A 49 -5.55 -17.66 2.26
CA LEU A 49 -6.51 -16.86 3.05
C LEU A 49 -6.01 -15.43 3.32
N THR A 50 -4.71 -15.20 3.38
CA THR A 50 -4.14 -13.85 3.51
C THR A 50 -3.85 -13.21 2.16
N PHE A 51 -3.57 -14.01 1.13
CA PHE A 51 -3.19 -13.50 -0.19
C PHE A 51 -4.35 -12.82 -0.93
N ILE A 52 -5.51 -13.50 -1.04
CA ILE A 52 -6.66 -12.99 -1.81
C ILE A 52 -7.20 -11.67 -1.22
N PRO A 53 -7.46 -11.55 0.09
CA PRO A 53 -7.98 -10.31 0.66
C PRO A 53 -7.01 -9.14 0.52
N LYS A 54 -5.69 -9.38 0.61
CA LYS A 54 -4.66 -8.34 0.41
C LYS A 54 -4.67 -7.78 -1.01
N ILE A 55 -4.83 -8.63 -2.02
CA ILE A 55 -4.94 -8.18 -3.42
C ILE A 55 -6.17 -7.30 -3.60
N ILE A 56 -7.33 -7.76 -3.11
CA ILE A 56 -8.58 -6.99 -3.21
C ILE A 56 -8.43 -5.64 -2.51
N ALA A 57 -7.86 -5.62 -1.31
CA ALA A 57 -7.61 -4.39 -0.56
C ALA A 57 -6.70 -3.41 -1.31
N THR A 58 -5.64 -3.92 -1.94
CA THR A 58 -4.70 -3.11 -2.72
C THR A 58 -5.37 -2.56 -3.97
N LEU A 59 -6.17 -3.36 -4.67
CA LEU A 59 -6.92 -2.92 -5.86
C LEU A 59 -7.97 -1.86 -5.50
N VAL A 60 -8.70 -2.04 -4.40
CA VAL A 60 -9.68 -1.07 -3.90
C VAL A 60 -8.99 0.22 -3.49
N ALA A 61 -7.87 0.14 -2.78
CA ALA A 61 -7.09 1.31 -2.41
C ALA A 61 -6.59 2.06 -3.64
N LEU A 62 -6.10 1.35 -4.66
CA LEU A 62 -5.70 1.93 -5.94
C LEU A 62 -6.87 2.57 -6.68
N PHE A 63 -8.05 1.95 -6.70
CA PHE A 63 -9.24 2.51 -7.34
C PHE A 63 -9.72 3.79 -6.67
N ILE A 64 -9.71 3.82 -5.33
CA ILE A 64 -10.07 5.00 -4.54
C ILE A 64 -9.01 6.09 -4.71
N SER A 65 -7.74 5.70 -4.85
CA SER A 65 -6.64 6.64 -5.07
C SER A 65 -6.43 7.07 -6.52
N ALA A 66 -7.03 6.39 -7.49
CA ALA A 66 -6.85 6.67 -8.92
C ALA A 66 -7.27 8.09 -9.35
N PRO A 67 -8.29 8.75 -8.76
CA PRO A 67 -8.64 10.11 -9.16
C PRO A 67 -7.62 11.17 -8.73
N TRP A 68 -6.78 10.88 -7.73
CA TRP A 68 -5.82 11.83 -7.16
C TRP A 68 -4.34 11.49 -7.46
N ALA A 69 -4.09 10.30 -8.04
CA ALA A 69 -2.77 9.81 -8.43
C ALA A 69 -2.51 10.10 -9.91
#